data_AF-A0A5N6CMX2-F1
#
_entry.id   AF-A0A5N6CMX2-F1
#
_cell.length_a   1.000
_cell.length_b   1.000
_cell.length_c   1.000
_cell.angle_alpha   90.00
_cell.angle_beta   90.00
_cell.angle_gamma   90.00
#
_symmetry.space_group_name_H-M   'P 1'
#
loop_
_entity.id
_entity.type
_entity.pdbx_description
1 polymer ?
#
loop_
_entity_poly.entity_id
_entity_poly.type
_entity_poly.pdbx_seq_one_letter_code
_entity_poly.pdbx_strand_id
1 'polypeptide(L)'
;MAVYIELMQAQNYQENGRFGHVIELQAVVSNRKGARLHWLQRSDRASGPDLPADTWVDLHRLAPQSPLFEAWQKSDGESGLATVPLPEVASIRCEADAERVLDFWVVVIDGVDATGASDGDWAVMQARQTLRCDTGGSIVEQFFLITGDEVGVDGTPPYPPGFSPQ
;
A
#
# COMPACT_ATOMS: atom_id res chain seq x y z
N MET A 1 -3.70 14.01 17.37
CA MET A 1 -4.43 14.20 16.08
C MET A 1 -4.70 12.79 15.55
N ALA A 2 -5.82 12.51 14.90
CA ALA A 2 -6.05 11.13 14.46
C ALA A 2 -5.04 10.75 13.36
N VAL A 3 -4.53 9.51 13.40
CA VAL A 3 -3.80 8.91 12.27
C VAL A 3 -4.79 8.65 11.12
N TYR A 4 -4.40 8.96 9.89
CA TYR A 4 -5.23 8.67 8.71
C TYR A 4 -4.38 8.46 7.46
N ILE A 5 -4.98 7.83 6.45
CA ILE A 5 -4.40 7.65 5.11
C ILE A 5 -5.38 8.27 4.10
N GLU A 6 -4.89 9.19 3.28
CA GLU A 6 -5.67 9.81 2.22
C GLU A 6 -5.20 9.33 0.85
N LEU A 7 -6.13 8.93 -0.02
CA LEU A 7 -5.83 8.71 -1.44
C LEU A 7 -5.73 10.07 -2.13
N MET A 8 -4.52 10.49 -2.47
CA MET A 8 -4.30 11.74 -3.20
C MET A 8 -4.61 11.58 -4.68
N GLN A 9 -4.19 10.45 -5.27
CA GLN A 9 -4.51 10.11 -6.65
C GLN A 9 -4.47 8.61 -6.90
N ALA A 10 -5.34 8.16 -7.80
CA ALA A 10 -5.24 6.89 -8.51
C ALA A 10 -5.56 7.17 -9.98
N GLN A 11 -4.52 7.35 -10.80
CA GLN A 11 -4.67 7.69 -12.22
C GLN A 11 -4.23 6.54 -13.10
N ASN A 12 -4.89 6.38 -14.24
CA ASN A 12 -4.49 5.42 -15.26
C ASN A 12 -3.04 5.69 -15.70
N TYR A 13 -2.21 4.66 -15.62
CA TYR A 13 -0.83 4.66 -16.11
C TYR A 13 -0.76 3.86 -17.41
N GLN A 14 -0.15 4.42 -18.44
CA GLN A 14 0.20 3.71 -19.68
C GLN A 14 1.52 4.26 -20.24
N GLU A 15 2.57 3.45 -20.23
CA GLU A 15 3.89 3.85 -20.72
C GLU A 15 4.73 2.61 -21.04
N ASN A 16 5.60 2.69 -22.04
CA ASN A 16 6.60 1.65 -22.34
C ASN A 16 6.00 0.23 -22.48
N GLY A 17 4.80 0.12 -23.08
CA GLY A 17 4.10 -1.16 -23.26
C GLY A 17 3.55 -1.76 -21.96
N ARG A 18 3.38 -0.95 -20.92
CA ARG A 18 2.75 -1.33 -19.65
C ARG A 18 1.53 -0.48 -19.38
N PHE A 19 0.61 -1.03 -18.59
CA PHE A 19 -0.55 -0.30 -18.10
C PHE A 19 -0.88 -0.67 -16.65
N GLY A 20 -1.52 0.24 -15.95
CA GLY A 20 -1.77 0.09 -14.52
C GLY A 20 -2.28 1.38 -13.88
N HIS A 21 -1.87 1.66 -12.65
CA HIS A 21 -2.20 2.94 -12.02
C HIS A 21 -0.96 3.55 -11.38
N VAL A 22 -0.86 4.87 -11.48
CA VAL A 22 -0.04 5.66 -10.55
C VAL A 22 -0.92 5.93 -9.34
N ILE A 23 -0.48 5.46 -8.19
CA ILE A 23 -1.19 5.60 -6.91
C ILE A 23 -0.32 6.48 -6.01
N GLU A 24 -0.91 7.51 -5.43
CA GLU A 24 -0.25 8.30 -4.40
C GLU A 24 -1.17 8.37 -3.19
N LEU A 25 -0.64 7.87 -2.08
CA LEU A 25 -1.28 7.98 -0.78
C LEU A 25 -0.53 9.00 0.06
N GLN A 26 -1.23 9.60 0.98
CA GLN A 26 -0.67 10.45 2.01
C GLN A 26 -1.00 9.87 3.37
N ALA A 27 0.02 9.41 4.09
CA ALA A 27 -0.12 8.98 5.48
C ALA A 27 0.10 10.16 6.42
N VAL A 28 -0.78 10.33 7.40
CA VAL A 28 -0.65 11.36 8.43
C VAL A 28 -0.59 10.69 9.79
N VAL A 29 0.50 10.96 10.53
CA VAL A 29 0.79 10.38 11.84
C VAL A 29 1.04 11.47 12.86
N SER A 30 0.57 11.30 14.09
CA SER A 30 0.77 12.29 15.16
C SER A 30 2.17 12.25 15.75
N ASN A 31 2.82 11.09 15.72
CA ASN A 31 4.15 10.86 16.23
C ASN A 31 4.91 10.00 15.21
N ARG A 32 5.65 10.66 14.31
CA ARG A 32 6.41 9.91 13.31
C ARG A 32 7.48 9.02 13.90
N LYS A 33 8.19 9.47 14.94
CA LYS A 33 9.21 8.67 15.63
C LYS A 33 8.62 7.36 16.16
N GLY A 34 9.08 6.22 15.64
CA GLY A 34 8.59 4.90 16.03
C GLY A 34 7.27 4.49 15.37
N ALA A 35 6.71 5.30 14.46
CA ALA A 35 5.57 4.92 13.64
C ALA A 35 5.93 3.73 12.73
N ARG A 36 4.94 2.89 12.44
CA ARG A 36 5.10 1.68 11.61
C ARG A 36 4.26 1.79 10.34
N LEU A 37 4.80 1.20 9.27
CA LEU A 37 4.14 1.05 7.98
C LEU A 37 4.18 -0.42 7.59
N HIS A 38 3.02 -0.96 7.21
CA HIS A 38 2.90 -2.21 6.47
C HIS A 38 2.25 -1.93 5.13
N TRP A 39 2.89 -2.36 4.06
CA TRP A 39 2.36 -2.24 2.70
C TRP A 39 2.12 -3.63 2.15
N LEU A 40 0.90 -4.12 2.33
CA LEU A 40 0.54 -5.51 2.06
C LEU A 40 -0.06 -5.62 0.67
N GLN A 41 0.43 -6.58 -0.10
CA GLN A 41 -0.09 -6.90 -1.41
C GLN A 41 -0.40 -8.38 -1.55
N ARG A 42 -1.48 -8.69 -2.27
CA ARG A 42 -1.81 -10.04 -2.72
C ARG A 42 -2.26 -10.00 -4.18
N SER A 43 -1.55 -10.73 -5.02
CA SER A 43 -1.80 -10.85 -6.45
C SER A 43 -2.35 -12.23 -6.77
N ASP A 44 -3.30 -12.33 -7.69
CA ASP A 44 -3.76 -13.61 -8.26
C ASP A 44 -2.67 -14.31 -9.10
N ARG A 45 -1.64 -13.56 -9.53
CA ARG A 45 -0.49 -14.07 -10.29
C ARG A 45 0.82 -13.84 -9.55
N ALA A 46 1.72 -14.81 -9.61
CA ALA A 46 3.08 -14.68 -9.07
C ALA A 46 3.91 -13.71 -9.92
N SER A 47 4.70 -12.86 -9.26
CA SER A 47 5.63 -11.92 -9.91
C SER A 47 7.10 -12.20 -9.60
N GLY A 48 7.38 -13.23 -8.80
CA GLY A 48 8.71 -13.72 -8.46
C GLY A 48 8.66 -14.65 -7.24
N PRO A 49 9.82 -15.20 -6.81
CA PRO A 49 9.88 -16.08 -5.63
C PRO A 49 9.38 -15.40 -4.35
N ASP A 50 9.63 -14.10 -4.22
CA ASP A 50 9.24 -13.30 -3.04
C ASP A 50 7.83 -12.68 -3.17
N LEU A 51 7.21 -12.82 -4.35
CA LEU A 51 5.86 -12.34 -4.65
C LEU A 51 5.02 -13.50 -5.22
N PRO A 52 4.74 -14.53 -4.42
CA PRO A 52 3.91 -15.65 -4.84
C PRO A 52 2.45 -15.23 -5.06
N ALA A 53 1.73 -16.01 -5.87
CA ALA A 53 0.30 -15.84 -6.06
C ALA A 53 -0.48 -16.11 -4.76
N ASP A 54 -1.62 -15.44 -4.62
CA ASP A 54 -2.65 -15.61 -3.58
C ASP A 54 -2.14 -15.52 -2.13
N THR A 55 -0.97 -14.92 -1.93
CA THR A 55 -0.34 -14.76 -0.61
C THR A 55 -0.12 -13.30 -0.30
N TRP A 56 -0.40 -12.90 0.95
CA TRP A 56 -0.10 -11.56 1.44
C TRP A 56 1.39 -11.38 1.69
N VAL A 57 1.97 -10.37 1.06
CA VAL A 57 3.37 -9.99 1.23
C VAL A 57 3.45 -8.55 1.71
N ASP A 58 4.22 -8.31 2.76
CA ASP A 58 4.57 -6.96 3.21
C ASP A 58 5.77 -6.43 2.41
N LEU A 59 5.50 -5.58 1.42
CA LEU A 59 6.52 -4.99 0.55
C LEU A 59 7.49 -4.10 1.32
N HIS A 60 7.03 -3.38 2.34
CA HIS A 60 7.89 -2.52 3.15
C HIS A 60 8.92 -3.35 3.92
N ARG A 61 8.49 -4.52 4.41
CA ARG A 61 9.42 -5.46 5.05
C ARG A 61 10.35 -6.15 4.06
N LEU A 62 9.85 -6.55 2.89
CA LEU A 62 10.62 -7.26 1.87
C LEU A 62 11.70 -6.36 1.25
N ALA A 63 11.35 -5.12 0.93
CA ALA A 63 12.21 -4.18 0.23
C ALA A 63 12.13 -2.79 0.87
N PRO A 64 12.60 -2.62 2.13
CA PRO A 64 12.46 -1.35 2.85
C PRO A 64 13.18 -0.21 2.14
N GLN A 65 14.24 -0.48 1.38
CA GLN A 65 15.01 0.51 0.63
C GLN A 65 14.43 0.84 -0.76
N SER A 66 13.24 0.33 -1.10
CA SER A 66 12.56 0.65 -2.36
C SER A 66 12.27 2.15 -2.45
N PRO A 67 12.37 2.77 -3.65
CA PRO A 67 11.94 4.16 -3.87
C PRO A 67 10.51 4.45 -3.41
N LEU A 68 9.62 3.44 -3.45
CA LEU A 68 8.25 3.50 -2.91
C LEU A 68 8.20 4.00 -1.45
N PHE A 69 9.21 3.64 -0.63
CA PHE A 69 9.24 3.94 0.79
C PHE A 69 10.26 5.05 1.15
N GLU A 70 10.86 5.71 0.17
CA GLU A 70 11.93 6.68 0.42
C GLU A 70 11.46 7.86 1.28
N ALA A 71 10.28 8.40 1.01
CA ALA A 71 9.69 9.48 1.80
C ALA A 71 9.36 9.03 3.24
N TRP A 72 8.90 7.80 3.41
CA TRP A 72 8.70 7.20 4.73
C TRP A 72 10.02 7.11 5.49
N GLN A 73 11.08 6.56 4.89
CA GLN A 73 12.37 6.44 5.55
C GLN A 73 12.98 7.79 5.93
N LYS A 74 12.90 8.79 5.04
CA LYS A 74 13.45 10.13 5.31
C LYS A 74 12.80 10.84 6.50
N SER A 75 11.56 10.49 6.82
CA SER A 75 10.82 11.07 7.95
C SER A 75 11.07 10.37 9.29
N ASP A 76 11.85 9.28 9.37
CA ASP A 76 11.96 8.43 10.57
C ASP A 76 12.51 9.12 11.84
N GLY A 77 13.22 10.24 11.67
CA GLY A 77 13.73 11.06 12.77
C GLY A 77 12.80 12.20 13.21
N GLU A 78 11.70 12.43 12.49
CA GLU A 78 10.77 13.53 12.78
C GLU A 78 9.95 13.23 14.03
N SER A 79 9.64 14.28 14.80
CA SER A 79 8.82 14.18 16.00
C SER A 79 7.55 15.00 15.82
N GLY A 80 6.45 14.53 16.38
CA GLY A 80 5.14 15.14 16.19
C GLY A 80 4.52 14.81 14.83
N LEU A 81 3.62 15.68 14.39
CA LEU A 81 2.80 15.50 13.20
C LEU A 81 3.69 15.40 11.95
N ALA A 82 3.54 14.31 11.20
CA ALA A 82 4.16 14.15 9.89
C ALA A 82 3.14 13.73 8.84
N THR A 83 3.41 14.17 7.61
CA THR A 83 2.62 13.89 6.42
C THR A 83 3.55 13.28 5.38
N VAL A 84 3.34 12.01 5.05
CA VAL A 84 4.28 11.21 4.26
C VAL A 84 3.61 10.72 2.97
N PRO A 85 4.12 11.11 1.79
CA PRO A 85 3.64 10.57 0.53
C PRO A 85 4.15 9.13 0.31
N LEU A 86 3.30 8.28 -0.27
CA LEU A 86 3.60 6.88 -0.60
C LEU A 86 3.23 6.63 -2.08
N PRO A 87 4.18 6.84 -3.01
CA PRO A 87 3.93 6.72 -4.45
C PRO A 87 4.21 5.31 -4.97
N GLU A 88 3.23 4.68 -5.63
CA GLU A 88 3.34 3.35 -6.24
C GLU A 88 2.94 3.37 -7.72
N VAL A 89 3.67 2.60 -8.54
CA VAL A 89 3.27 2.31 -9.93
C VAL A 89 3.01 0.82 -10.08
N ALA A 90 1.76 0.43 -9.87
CA ALA A 90 1.32 -0.95 -10.01
C ALA A 90 0.83 -1.20 -11.44
N SER A 91 1.62 -1.93 -12.24
CA SER A 91 1.36 -2.17 -13.67
C SER A 91 1.68 -3.59 -14.14
N ILE A 92 1.10 -4.01 -15.26
CA ILE A 92 1.47 -5.22 -16.02
C ILE A 92 1.82 -4.85 -17.47
N ARG A 93 2.34 -5.81 -18.25
CA ARG A 93 2.62 -5.60 -19.68
C ARG A 93 1.35 -5.70 -20.51
N CYS A 94 1.25 -4.92 -21.57
CA CYS A 94 0.22 -5.04 -22.59
C CYS A 94 0.56 -6.23 -23.51
N GLU A 95 0.05 -7.40 -23.17
CA GLU A 95 0.24 -8.64 -23.92
C GLU A 95 -1.12 -9.33 -24.11
N ALA A 96 -1.24 -10.19 -25.12
CA ALA A 96 -2.47 -10.93 -25.37
C ALA A 96 -2.88 -11.72 -24.12
N ASP A 97 -4.17 -11.62 -23.75
CA ASP A 97 -4.76 -12.29 -22.59
C ASP A 97 -4.07 -11.97 -21.24
N ALA A 98 -3.30 -10.88 -21.16
CA ALA A 98 -2.70 -10.43 -19.91
C ALA A 98 -3.79 -9.99 -18.93
N GLU A 99 -3.75 -10.52 -17.70
CA GLU A 99 -4.69 -10.15 -16.65
C GLU A 99 -4.01 -10.16 -15.28
N ARG A 100 -4.52 -9.34 -14.36
CA ARG A 100 -4.13 -9.35 -12.95
C ARG A 100 -5.19 -8.73 -12.06
N VAL A 101 -5.42 -9.34 -10.92
CA VAL A 101 -6.08 -8.76 -9.75
C VAL A 101 -5.06 -8.57 -8.64
N LEU A 102 -4.91 -7.34 -8.16
CA LEU A 102 -4.03 -7.00 -7.06
C LEU A 102 -4.83 -6.36 -5.93
N ASP A 103 -4.85 -6.99 -4.76
CA ASP A 103 -5.37 -6.43 -3.53
C ASP A 103 -4.24 -5.73 -2.76
N PHE A 104 -4.53 -4.55 -2.21
CA PHE A 104 -3.61 -3.74 -1.42
C PHE A 104 -4.22 -3.42 -0.06
N TRP A 105 -3.42 -3.55 1.00
CA TRP A 105 -3.74 -3.03 2.32
C TRP A 105 -2.56 -2.20 2.81
N VAL A 106 -2.79 -0.93 3.09
CA VAL A 106 -1.79 -0.03 3.67
C VAL A 106 -2.18 0.24 5.10
N VAL A 107 -1.34 -0.20 6.04
CA VAL A 107 -1.56 -0.05 7.48
C VAL A 107 -0.50 0.88 8.02
N VAL A 108 -0.93 1.96 8.67
CA VAL A 108 -0.06 2.93 9.35
C VAL A 108 -0.42 2.92 10.84
N ILE A 109 0.59 2.81 11.69
CA ILE A 109 0.44 2.82 13.15
C ILE A 109 1.29 3.97 13.69
N ASP A 110 0.71 4.81 14.54
CA ASP A 110 1.40 5.93 15.17
C ASP A 110 2.60 5.44 15.99
N GLY A 111 3.60 6.32 16.08
CA GLY A 111 4.65 6.14 17.06
C GLY A 111 4.10 6.33 18.48
N VAL A 112 4.66 5.58 19.43
CA VAL A 112 4.33 5.78 20.83
C VAL A 112 4.98 7.09 21.31
N ASP A 113 4.20 7.93 21.97
CA ASP A 113 4.72 9.15 22.59
C ASP A 113 5.63 8.84 23.80
N ALA A 114 6.22 9.87 24.40
CA ALA A 114 7.14 9.69 25.53
C ALA A 114 6.51 9.06 26.79
N THR A 115 5.19 8.85 26.83
CA THR A 115 4.45 8.30 27.98
C THR A 115 4.30 6.77 27.94
N GLY A 116 4.59 6.12 26.82
CA GLY A 116 4.68 4.65 26.73
C GLY A 116 3.35 3.89 26.70
N ALA A 117 2.26 4.54 26.28
CA ALA A 117 0.97 3.88 26.05
C ALA A 117 1.00 2.94 24.82
N SER A 118 -0.06 2.14 24.64
CA SER A 118 -0.29 1.02 23.69
C SER A 118 0.20 1.20 22.24
N ASP A 119 0.10 0.11 21.45
CA ASP A 119 0.11 0.19 19.97
C ASP A 119 -0.73 1.42 19.55
N GLY A 120 -0.06 2.47 19.06
CA GLY A 120 -0.65 3.79 18.90
C GLY A 120 -1.85 3.80 17.94
N ASP A 121 -2.49 4.96 17.81
CA ASP A 121 -3.54 5.20 16.81
C ASP A 121 -3.16 4.63 15.45
N TRP A 122 -4.11 4.11 14.69
CA TRP A 122 -3.82 3.45 13.43
C TRP A 122 -4.82 3.82 12.34
N ALA A 123 -4.39 3.65 11.10
CA ALA A 123 -5.22 3.78 9.91
C ALA A 123 -4.93 2.64 8.93
N VAL A 124 -5.99 2.18 8.25
CA VAL A 124 -5.94 1.13 7.24
C VAL A 124 -6.69 1.60 6.00
N MET A 125 -6.01 1.61 4.86
CA MET A 125 -6.62 1.78 3.54
C MET A 125 -6.55 0.45 2.79
N GLN A 126 -7.66 0.06 2.16
CA GLN A 126 -7.79 -1.15 1.36
C GLN A 126 -8.22 -0.82 -0.05
N ALA A 127 -7.59 -1.44 -1.04
CA ALA A 127 -7.96 -1.25 -2.44
C ALA A 127 -7.78 -2.52 -3.26
N ARG A 128 -8.47 -2.56 -4.41
CA ARG A 128 -8.31 -3.58 -5.44
C ARG A 128 -8.04 -2.92 -6.78
N GLN A 129 -7.05 -3.45 -7.49
CA GLN A 129 -6.78 -3.15 -8.88
C GLN A 129 -7.13 -4.36 -9.76
N THR A 130 -7.83 -4.11 -10.86
CA THR A 130 -8.11 -5.12 -11.89
C THR A 130 -7.60 -4.61 -13.23
N LEU A 131 -6.74 -5.39 -13.88
CA LEU A 131 -6.14 -5.09 -15.18
C LEU A 131 -6.40 -6.25 -16.13
N ARG A 132 -6.83 -5.98 -17.37
CA ARG A 132 -7.04 -7.03 -18.38
C ARG A 132 -6.83 -6.52 -19.82
N CYS A 133 -6.22 -7.36 -20.63
CA CYS A 133 -6.11 -7.23 -22.08
C CYS A 133 -6.99 -8.26 -22.80
N ASP A 134 -7.37 -7.97 -24.04
CA ASP A 134 -7.98 -8.95 -24.94
C ASP A 134 -6.92 -9.85 -25.61
N THR A 135 -7.38 -10.75 -26.48
CA THR A 135 -6.53 -11.68 -27.25
C THR A 135 -5.57 -10.97 -28.21
N GLY A 136 -5.80 -9.69 -28.50
CA GLY A 136 -4.94 -8.85 -29.33
C GLY A 136 -3.96 -7.99 -28.53
N GLY A 137 -4.02 -8.04 -27.19
CA GLY A 137 -3.20 -7.20 -26.30
C GLY A 137 -3.76 -5.79 -26.07
N SER A 138 -4.98 -5.50 -26.55
CA SER A 138 -5.64 -4.22 -26.28
C SER A 138 -6.22 -4.22 -24.87
N ILE A 139 -6.07 -3.11 -24.15
CA ILE A 139 -6.59 -2.97 -22.78
C ILE A 139 -8.11 -2.96 -22.81
N VAL A 140 -8.73 -3.88 -22.07
CA VAL A 140 -10.20 -3.96 -21.94
C VAL A 140 -10.68 -3.67 -20.52
N GLU A 141 -9.81 -3.79 -19.51
CA GLU A 141 -10.12 -3.39 -18.13
C GLU A 141 -8.92 -2.71 -17.47
N GLN A 142 -9.19 -1.60 -16.79
CA GLN A 142 -8.22 -0.85 -16.01
C GLN A 142 -8.98 -0.13 -14.89
N PHE A 143 -9.12 -0.81 -13.75
CA PHE A 143 -9.89 -0.33 -12.61
C PHE A 143 -9.05 -0.30 -11.34
N PHE A 144 -9.31 0.72 -10.52
CA PHE A 144 -8.81 0.83 -9.15
C PHE A 144 -10.00 1.24 -8.26
N LEU A 145 -10.24 0.46 -7.21
CA LEU A 145 -11.37 0.63 -6.31
C LEU A 145 -10.91 0.61 -4.86
N ILE A 146 -11.30 1.63 -4.09
CA ILE A 146 -11.18 1.60 -2.62
C ILE A 146 -12.25 0.65 -2.08
N THR A 147 -11.81 -0.35 -1.32
CA THR A 147 -12.68 -1.39 -0.74
C THR A 147 -12.86 -1.24 0.77
N GLY A 148 -12.04 -0.40 1.42
CA GLY A 148 -12.11 -0.14 2.85
C GLY A 148 -11.22 1.03 3.25
N ASP A 149 -11.64 1.75 4.28
CA ASP A 149 -10.93 2.87 4.89
C ASP A 149 -11.35 2.92 6.36
N GLU A 150 -10.42 2.60 7.25
CA GLU A 150 -10.68 2.42 8.68
C GLU A 150 -9.61 3.11 9.51
N VAL A 151 -10.02 3.68 10.65
CA VAL A 151 -9.12 4.25 11.65
C VAL A 151 -9.49 3.71 13.02
N GLY A 152 -8.50 3.62 13.91
CA GLY A 152 -8.73 3.22 15.29
C GLY A 152 -7.78 3.89 16.27
N VAL A 153 -8.20 3.87 17.52
CA VAL A 153 -7.49 4.42 18.68
C VAL A 153 -7.16 3.26 19.59
N ASP A 154 -5.92 3.22 20.09
CA ASP A 154 -5.43 2.22 21.06
C ASP A 154 -5.82 0.77 20.73
N GLY A 155 -4.94 0.03 20.04
CA GLY A 155 -5.15 -1.39 19.78
C GLY A 155 -4.50 -1.90 18.50
N THR A 156 -4.76 -3.16 18.17
CA THR A 156 -4.20 -3.78 16.96
C THR A 156 -5.07 -3.42 15.74
N PRO A 157 -4.49 -2.88 14.65
CA PRO A 157 -5.24 -2.64 13.42
C PRO A 157 -5.75 -3.96 12.83
N PRO A 158 -6.84 -3.93 12.06
CA PRO A 158 -7.25 -5.08 11.28
C PRO A 158 -6.19 -5.37 10.22
N TYR A 159 -5.80 -6.65 10.11
CA TYR A 159 -4.94 -7.16 9.05
C TYR A 159 -5.75 -8.08 8.15
N PRO A 160 -5.33 -8.24 6.87
CA PRO A 160 -6.06 -9.11 5.98
C PRO A 160 -6.02 -10.55 6.49
N PRO A 161 -7.09 -11.36 6.29
CA PRO A 161 -7.14 -12.73 6.77
C PRO A 161 -5.93 -13.56 6.31
N GLY A 162 -5.33 -14.29 7.26
CA GLY A 162 -4.16 -15.13 7.01
C GLY A 162 -2.82 -14.38 7.03
N PHE A 163 -2.81 -13.05 7.18
CA PHE A 163 -1.60 -12.31 7.49
C PHE A 163 -1.43 -12.17 9.02
N SER A 164 -0.20 -12.28 9.48
CA SER A 164 0.16 -11.99 10.87
C SER A 164 1.33 -11.01 10.85
N PRO A 165 1.16 -9.79 11.37
CA PRO A 165 2.27 -8.84 11.47
C PRO A 165 3.36 -9.45 12.35
N GLN A 166 4.62 -9.29 11.92
CA GLN A 166 5.80 -9.69 12.70
C GLN A 166 6.48 -8.47 13.29
#